data_AF-A0A5Q3H9L7-F1
#
_entry.id   AF-A0A5Q3H9L7-F1
#
_cell.length_a   1.000
_cell.length_b   1.000
_cell.length_c   1.000
_cell.angle_alpha   90.00
_cell.angle_beta   90.00
_cell.angle_gamma   90.00
#
_symmetry.space_group_name_H-M   'P 1'
#
loop_
_entity.id
_entity.type
_entity.pdbx_description
1 polymer ?
#
loop_
_entity_poly.entity_id
_entity_poly.type
_entity_poly.pdbx_seq_one_letter_code
_entity_poly.pdbx_strand_id
1 'polypeptide(L)' 'MNTDHTKIAVGKYLVSPLAKQQGEGYAASVSIRSGRGSATHDRVMRFSGLFDSAAAAVHYATEHALGWIHERSSPACA' A
#
# COMPACT_ATOMS: atom_id res chain seq x y z
N MET A 1 -8.30 12.52 10.90
CA MET A 1 -7.49 11.53 11.65
C MET A 1 -6.86 10.55 10.67
N ASN A 2 -5.68 10.01 10.98
CA ASN A 2 -5.03 8.96 10.17
C ASN A 2 -5.36 7.61 10.79
N THR A 3 -5.88 6.68 10.01
CA THR A 3 -6.16 5.32 10.47
C THR A 3 -5.06 4.41 9.94
N ASP A 4 -4.01 4.23 10.74
CA ASP A 4 -2.92 3.30 10.45
C ASP A 4 -3.44 1.86 10.59
N HIS A 5 -3.47 1.11 9.49
CA HIS A 5 -3.93 -0.28 9.49
C HIS A 5 -2.76 -1.27 9.67
N THR A 6 -3.10 -2.50 10.04
CA THR A 6 -2.15 -3.60 10.24
C THR A 6 -1.19 -3.73 9.07
N LYS A 7 0.11 -3.69 9.34
CA LYS A 7 1.16 -3.88 8.33
C LYS A 7 1.17 -5.33 7.88
N ILE A 8 1.35 -5.54 6.58
CA ILE A 8 1.27 -6.86 5.94
C ILE A 8 2.66 -7.21 5.38
N ALA A 9 3.22 -8.33 5.80
CA ALA A 9 4.48 -8.84 5.27
C ALA A 9 4.19 -9.77 4.07
N VAL A 10 4.83 -9.50 2.93
CA VAL A 10 4.68 -10.28 1.69
C VAL A 10 6.06 -10.55 1.12
N GLY A 11 6.63 -11.72 1.41
CA GLY A 11 8.01 -12.06 1.04
C GLY A 11 9.01 -11.02 1.55
N LYS A 12 9.73 -10.35 0.64
CA LYS A 12 10.68 -9.28 0.97
C LYS A 12 10.05 -7.90 1.19
N TYR A 13 8.74 -7.79 1.03
CA TYR A 13 8.01 -6.53 1.09
C TYR A 13 7.28 -6.39 2.42
N LEU A 14 7.30 -5.18 3.00
CA LEU A 14 6.41 -4.77 4.07
C LEU A 14 5.46 -3.71 3.54
N VAL A 15 4.18 -4.03 3.53
CA VAL A 15 3.09 -3.18 3.06
C VAL A 15 2.47 -2.48 4.27
N SER A 16 2.34 -1.16 4.21
CA SER A 16 1.66 -0.35 5.22
C SER A 16 0.57 0.49 4.56
N PRO A 17 -0.66 -0.04 4.45
CA PRO A 17 -1.81 0.71 3.96
C PRO A 17 -2.23 1.79 4.95
N LEU A 18 -2.70 2.92 4.42
CA LEU A 18 -3.11 4.09 5.19
C LEU A 18 -4.34 4.73 4.56
N ALA A 19 -5.36 4.95 5.38
CA ALA A 19 -6.45 5.86 5.07
C ALA A 19 -6.21 7.20 5.78
N LYS A 20 -6.22 8.28 5.00
CA LYS A 20 -6.15 9.64 5.51
C LYS A 20 -7.49 10.33 5.29
N GLN A 21 -8.12 10.80 6.35
CA GLN A 21 -9.34 11.60 6.23
C GLN A 21 -9.07 12.91 5.46
N GLN A 22 -9.89 13.20 4.45
CA GLN A 22 -9.79 14.35 3.57
C GLN A 22 -11.19 14.86 3.20
N GLY A 23 -11.58 15.99 3.81
CA GLY A 23 -12.94 16.52 3.68
C GLY A 23 -13.97 15.53 4.22
N GLU A 24 -14.97 15.21 3.40
CA GLU A 24 -16.03 14.25 3.73
C GLU A 24 -15.66 12.79 3.45
N GLY A 25 -14.48 12.53 2.86
CA GLY A 25 -14.04 11.19 2.48
C GLY A 25 -12.67 10.81 3.03
N TYR A 26 -12.16 9.68 2.54
CA TYR A 26 -10.87 9.12 2.91
C TYR A 26 -9.99 8.93 1.69
N ALA A 27 -8.80 9.52 1.69
CA ALA A 27 -7.77 9.28 0.69
C ALA A 27 -7.00 8.00 1.01
N ALA A 28 -6.84 7.13 0.01
CA ALA A 28 -6.07 5.92 0.12
C ALA A 28 -4.59 6.15 -0.21
N SER A 29 -3.71 5.53 0.58
CA SER A 29 -2.29 5.48 0.29
C SER A 29 -1.68 4.19 0.84
N VAL A 30 -0.52 3.80 0.32
CA VAL A 30 0.22 2.64 0.82
C VAL A 30 1.71 2.87 0.67
N SER A 31 2.48 2.50 1.69
CA SER A 31 3.93 2.34 1.55
C SER A 31 4.29 0.86 1.40
N ILE A 32 5.18 0.58 0.46
CA ILE A 32 5.75 -0.73 0.20
C ILE A 32 7.24 -0.60 0.41
N ARG A 33 7.70 -1.08 1.56
CA ARG A 33 9.11 -1.14 1.91
C ARG A 33 9.70 -2.46 1.45
N SER A 34 10.87 -2.43 0.83
CA SER A 34 11.58 -3.62 0.37
C SER A 34 13.09 -3.47 0.58
N GLY A 35 13.80 -4.59 0.71
CA GLY A 35 15.25 -4.63 0.84
C GLY A 35 15.72 -5.26 2.16
N ARG A 36 17.02 -5.57 2.22
CA ARG A 36 17.69 -6.12 3.40
C ARG A 36 19.06 -5.44 3.55
N GLY A 37 19.35 -4.90 4.74
CA GLY A 37 20.56 -4.12 4.97
C GLY A 37 20.49 -2.70 4.41
N SER A 38 21.59 -2.20 3.86
CA SER A 38 21.75 -0.78 3.46
C SER A 38 20.95 -0.36 2.22
N ALA A 39 20.40 -1.32 1.46
CA ALA A 39 19.58 -1.06 0.27
C ALA A 39 18.09 -1.25 0.56
N THR A 40 17.53 -0.39 1.41
CA THR A 40 16.08 -0.34 1.68
C THR A 40 15.42 0.68 0.76
N HIS A 41 14.37 0.27 0.05
CA HIS A 41 13.55 1.15 -0.78
C HIS A 41 12.14 1.22 -0.21
N ASP A 42 11.67 2.44 0.02
CA ASP A 42 10.26 2.71 0.31
C ASP A 42 9.57 3.24 -0.95
N ARG A 43 8.46 2.61 -1.33
CA ARG A 43 7.63 3.04 -2.46
C ARG A 43 6.28 3.45 -1.92
N VAL A 44 5.93 4.72 -2.08
CA VAL A 44 4.64 5.25 -1.64
C VAL A 44 3.73 5.42 -2.85
N MET A 45 2.57 4.77 -2.83
CA MET A 45 1.49 5.01 -3.79
C MET A 45 0.41 5.83 -3.08
N ARG A 46 -0.04 6.92 -3.74
CA ARG A 46 -1.16 7.75 -3.30
C ARG A 46 -2.21 7.73 -4.39
N PHE A 47 -3.42 7.41 -4.02
CA PHE A 47 -4.53 7.29 -4.95
C PHE A 47 -5.34 8.59 -4.96
N SER A 48 -5.82 9.00 -6.13
CA SER A 48 -6.55 10.25 -6.31
C SER A 48 -8.03 10.17 -5.93
N GLY A 49 -8.58 8.96 -5.74
CA GLY A 49 -9.96 8.74 -5.31
C GLY A 49 -10.15 8.89 -3.81
N LEU A 50 -11.29 9.47 -3.43
CA LEU A 50 -11.79 9.45 -2.05
C LEU A 50 -12.77 8.28 -1.87
N PHE A 51 -12.74 7.68 -0.68
CA PHE A 51 -13.62 6.60 -0.28
C PHE A 51 -14.57 7.07 0.81
N ASP A 52 -15.77 6.48 0.85
CA ASP A 52 -16.79 6.79 1.86
C ASP A 52 -16.40 6.29 3.26
N SER A 53 -15.44 5.36 3.35
CA SER A 53 -14.94 4.84 4.62
C SER A 53 -13.42 4.61 4.61
N ALA A 54 -12.82 4.72 5.80
CA ALA A 54 -11.42 4.40 6.01
C ALA A 54 -11.08 2.94 5.67
N ALA A 55 -12.01 2.02 5.96
CA ALA A 55 -11.86 0.61 5.65
C ALA A 55 -11.80 0.36 4.13
N ALA A 56 -12.66 1.01 3.36
CA ALA A 56 -12.65 0.91 1.90
C ALA A 56 -11.35 1.47 1.30
N ALA A 57 -10.87 2.62 1.80
CA ALA A 57 -9.59 3.20 1.38
C ALA A 57 -8.40 2.26 1.67
N VAL A 58 -8.38 1.62 2.84
CA VAL A 58 -7.34 0.65 3.21
C VAL A 58 -7.42 -0.62 2.36
N HIS A 59 -8.61 -1.16 2.15
CA HIS A 59 -8.82 -2.35 1.33
C HIS A 59 -8.29 -2.11 -0.08
N TYR A 60 -8.71 -0.99 -0.69
CA TYR A 60 -8.25 -0.57 -2.00
C TYR A 60 -6.73 -0.43 -2.08
N ALA A 61 -6.13 0.25 -1.10
CA ALA A 61 -4.68 0.43 -1.04
C ALA A 61 -3.93 -0.90 -0.89
N THR A 62 -4.51 -1.86 -0.17
CA THR A 62 -3.96 -3.20 0.04
C THR A 62 -4.00 -4.01 -1.25
N GLU A 63 -5.13 -4.07 -1.94
CA GLU A 63 -5.28 -4.80 -3.20
C GLU A 63 -4.30 -4.29 -4.26
N HIS A 64 -4.16 -2.97 -4.39
CA HIS A 64 -3.21 -2.37 -5.33
C HIS A 64 -1.75 -2.69 -4.97
N ALA A 65 -1.42 -2.71 -3.68
CA ALA A 65 -0.08 -3.10 -3.25
C ALA A 65 0.21 -4.57 -3.57
N LEU A 66 -0.75 -5.47 -3.34
CA LEU A 66 -0.59 -6.89 -3.65
C LEU A 66 -0.47 -7.14 -5.15
N GLY A 67 -1.27 -6.45 -5.97
CA GLY A 67 -1.16 -6.49 -7.43
C GLY A 67 0.23 -6.04 -7.91
N TRP A 68 0.70 -4.89 -7.42
CA TRP A 68 2.04 -4.39 -7.73
C TRP A 68 3.15 -5.36 -7.34
N ILE A 69 3.04 -6.00 -6.16
CA ILE A 69 4.02 -7.01 -5.71
C ILE A 69 3.97 -8.23 -6.62
N HIS A 70 2.78 -8.70 -7.00
CA HIS A 70 2.59 -9.87 -7.86
C HIS A 70 3.25 -9.66 -9.23
N GLU A 71 3.03 -8.50 -9.86
CA GLU A 71 3.67 -8.12 -11.12
C GLU A 71 5.20 -8.10 -11.04
N ARG A 72 5.76 -7.70 -9.89
CA ARG A 72 7.22 -7.65 -9.67
C ARG A 72 7.84 -8.97 -9.22
N SER A 73 7.02 -9.87 -8.68
CA SER A 73 7.46 -11.17 -8.17
C SER A 73 7.38 -12.24 -9.24
N SER A 74 6.58 -12.02 -10.28
CA SER A 74 6.54 -12.86 -11.47
C SER A 74 7.81 -12.61 -12.29
N PRO A 75 8.75 -13.58 -12.40
CA PRO A 75 9.77 -13.49 -13.43
C PRO A 75 9.02 -13.57 -14.76
N ALA A 76 9.11 -12.53 -15.59
CA ALA A 76 8.74 -12.69 -16.99
C ALA A 76 9.56 -13.85 -17.53
N CYS A 77 8.90 -14.97 -17.87
CA CYS A 77 9.55 -16.10 -18.49
C CYS A 77 10.25 -15.60 -19.76
N ALA A 78 11.58 -15.71 -19.76
CA ALA A 78 12.42 -15.59 -20.95
C ALA A 78 12.83 -17.00 -21.38
#